data_AF-A0A1S1UBQ5-F1
#
_entry.id   AF-A0A1S1UBQ5-F1
#
_cell.length_a   1.000
_cell.length_b   1.000
_cell.length_c   1.000
_cell.angle_alpha   90.00
_cell.angle_beta   90.00
_cell.angle_gamma   90.00
#
_symmetry.space_group_name_H-M   'P 1'
#
loop_
_entity.id
_entity.type
_entity.pdbx_description
1 polymer ?
#
loop_
_entity_poly.entity_id
_entity_poly.type
_entity_poly.pdbx_seq_one_letter_code
_entity_poly.pdbx_strand_id
1 'polypeptide(L)'
;MHNASATHRTLDRIPRRYIAEAGKTLEGNWGLTSDGGSYRLWVLGPNGFHRHFIGDLKQEGDTQGPEIQVCHMTCSPAELALKLYNKSSARCFFTVSAEAYRSDGPWTIEVGAGEVGSFHWSLADSGNWYEFSVTCSAQKTFRRRVAGRIENGIDSVSDPSLGRS
;
A
#
# COMPACT_ATOMS: atom_id res chain seq x y z
N MET A 1 -2.52 6.38 20.82
CA MET A 1 -1.07 6.41 20.51
C MET A 1 -0.81 5.33 19.48
N HIS A 2 -0.36 5.67 18.27
CA HIS A 2 -0.19 4.69 17.19
C HIS A 2 1.32 4.49 16.93
N ASN A 3 1.78 3.25 17.05
CA ASN A 3 3.18 2.88 16.92
C ASN A 3 3.40 2.35 15.50
N ALA A 4 4.33 2.93 14.74
CA ALA A 4 4.64 2.48 13.39
C ALA A 4 6.06 1.90 13.30
N SER A 5 6.22 0.74 12.66
CA SER A 5 7.52 0.05 12.55
C SER A 5 7.86 -0.21 11.10
N ALA A 6 9.06 0.17 10.65
CA ALA A 6 9.52 -0.09 9.30
C ALA A 6 10.68 -1.10 9.26
N THR A 7 10.57 -2.13 8.42
CA THR A 7 11.57 -3.21 8.28
C THR A 7 11.99 -3.43 6.82
N HIS A 8 13.27 -3.76 6.62
CA HIS A 8 13.98 -3.83 5.33
C HIS A 8 14.49 -5.26 5.05
N ARG A 9 14.84 -5.58 3.79
CA ARG A 9 15.29 -6.91 3.32
C ARG A 9 16.78 -7.22 3.56
N THR A 10 17.38 -6.56 4.53
CA THR A 10 18.67 -6.91 5.12
C THR A 10 18.46 -6.92 6.63
N LEU A 11 18.38 -8.11 7.22
CA LEU A 11 18.16 -8.31 8.68
C LEU A 11 19.28 -7.70 9.55
N ASP A 12 20.34 -7.22 8.91
CA ASP A 12 21.52 -6.52 9.43
C ASP A 12 21.29 -5.02 9.68
N ARG A 13 20.21 -4.41 9.19
CA ARG A 13 19.84 -3.03 9.55
C ARG A 13 18.74 -2.99 10.62
N ILE A 14 19.02 -2.26 11.70
CA ILE A 14 18.14 -2.12 12.86
C ILE A 14 16.77 -1.55 12.41
N PRO A 15 15.64 -2.20 12.75
CA PRO A 15 14.30 -1.68 12.50
C PRO A 15 14.14 -0.27 13.08
N ARG A 16 13.58 0.65 12.29
CA ARG A 16 13.29 2.00 12.79
C ARG A 16 11.86 2.02 13.31
N ARG A 17 11.71 2.42 14.57
CA ARG A 17 10.42 2.60 15.24
C ARG A 17 10.11 4.08 15.33
N TYR A 18 8.91 4.45 14.92
CA TYR A 18 8.44 5.82 14.94
C TYR A 18 7.09 5.89 15.63
N ILE A 19 6.88 6.96 16.40
CA ILE A 19 5.58 7.27 17.00
C ILE A 19 5.06 8.53 16.31
N ALA A 20 3.88 8.44 15.71
CA ALA A 20 3.15 9.59 15.18
C ALA A 20 1.92 9.84 16.03
N GLU A 21 1.70 11.10 16.39
CA GLU A 21 0.41 11.53 16.90
C GLU A 21 -0.58 11.68 15.74
N ALA A 22 -1.87 11.67 16.06
CA ALA A 22 -2.91 11.90 15.05
C ALA A 22 -2.71 13.28 14.38
N GLY A 23 -2.79 13.31 13.04
CA GLY A 23 -2.58 14.53 12.26
C GLY A 23 -1.13 14.99 12.11
N LYS A 24 -0.14 14.21 12.58
CA LYS A 24 1.28 14.50 12.36
C LYS A 24 1.85 13.71 11.20
N THR A 25 2.87 14.27 10.57
CA THR A 25 3.66 13.64 9.50
C THR A 25 4.93 13.04 10.08
N LEU A 26 5.27 11.84 9.64
CA LEU A 26 6.59 11.25 9.84
C LEU A 26 7.34 11.24 8.51
N GLU A 27 8.58 11.71 8.53
CA GLU A 27 9.48 11.64 7.39
C GLU A 27 10.62 10.68 7.71
N GLY A 28 10.96 9.85 6.72
CA GLY A 28 12.06 8.91 6.80
C GLY A 28 12.93 9.05 5.56
N ASN A 29 14.25 9.11 5.77
CA ASN A 29 15.22 9.05 4.70
C ASN A 29 15.94 7.70 4.74
N TRP A 30 15.92 7.00 3.60
CA TRP A 30 16.63 5.74 3.40
C TRP A 30 17.68 5.95 2.31
N GLY A 31 18.96 5.84 2.67
CA GLY A 31 20.04 5.84 1.68
C GLY A 31 20.05 4.51 0.93
N LEU A 32 19.75 4.55 -0.37
CA LEU A 32 19.66 3.39 -1.26
C LEU A 32 20.91 3.19 -2.12
N THR A 33 21.97 3.97 -1.89
CA THR A 33 23.21 3.93 -2.69
C THR A 33 23.89 2.55 -2.62
N SER A 34 23.94 1.94 -1.44
CA SER A 34 24.48 0.59 -1.24
C SER A 34 23.64 -0.51 -1.92
N ASP A 35 22.35 -0.25 -2.11
CA ASP A 35 21.39 -1.21 -2.69
C ASP A 35 21.20 -0.97 -4.19
N GLY A 36 22.04 -0.13 -4.80
CA GLY A 36 22.01 0.19 -6.22
C GLY A 36 20.66 0.76 -6.69
N GLY A 37 19.93 1.46 -5.81
CA GLY A 37 18.62 2.05 -6.08
C GLY A 37 17.41 1.13 -5.83
N SER A 38 17.63 -0.17 -5.58
CA SER A 38 16.56 -1.10 -5.22
C SER A 38 16.10 -0.90 -3.78
N TYR A 39 14.80 -1.06 -3.52
CA TYR A 39 14.24 -0.95 -2.18
C TYR A 39 13.15 -1.98 -1.92
N ARG A 40 13.04 -2.36 -0.64
CA ARG A 40 11.95 -3.18 -0.10
C ARG A 40 11.65 -2.77 1.35
N LEU A 41 10.62 -1.95 1.55
CA LEU A 41 10.30 -1.33 2.85
C LEU A 41 8.94 -1.80 3.34
N TRP A 42 8.84 -2.13 4.62
CA TRP A 42 7.57 -2.27 5.31
C TRP A 42 7.29 -1.03 6.16
N VAL A 43 6.02 -0.72 6.35
CA VAL A 43 5.52 0.17 7.40
C VAL A 43 4.35 -0.56 8.05
N LEU A 44 4.52 -0.88 9.31
CA LEU A 44 3.56 -1.58 10.15
C LEU A 44 2.90 -0.56 11.08
N GLY A 45 1.66 -0.81 11.48
CA GLY A 45 0.93 -0.03 12.45
C GLY A 45 -0.19 -0.83 13.11
N PRO A 46 -0.99 -0.21 13.98
CA PRO A 46 -2.12 -0.89 14.63
C PRO A 46 -3.19 -1.37 13.64
N ASN A 47 -4.06 -2.27 14.11
CA ASN A 47 -5.21 -2.78 13.33
C ASN A 47 -4.82 -3.38 11.97
N GLY A 48 -3.75 -4.17 11.98
CA GLY A 48 -3.20 -4.83 10.81
C GLY A 48 -2.65 -3.88 9.74
N PHE A 49 -2.46 -2.60 10.06
CA PHE A 49 -1.93 -1.64 9.10
C PHE A 49 -0.56 -2.11 8.62
N HIS A 50 -0.48 -2.45 7.34
CA HIS A 50 0.74 -2.87 6.69
C HIS A 50 0.83 -2.20 5.32
N ARG A 51 1.99 -1.60 5.05
CA ARG A 51 2.35 -1.07 3.75
C ARG A 51 3.69 -1.66 3.37
N HIS A 52 3.75 -2.32 2.22
CA HIS A 52 4.96 -2.89 1.68
C HIS A 52 5.27 -2.24 0.34
N PHE A 53 6.43 -1.60 0.26
CA PHE A 53 6.92 -0.89 -0.92
C PHE A 53 8.08 -1.68 -1.50
N ILE A 54 7.98 -2.10 -2.76
CA ILE A 54 9.09 -2.67 -3.52
C ILE A 54 9.25 -1.85 -4.80
N GLY A 55 10.50 -1.56 -5.17
CA GLY A 55 10.79 -0.87 -6.42
C GLY A 55 12.30 -0.70 -6.63
N ASP A 56 12.63 0.00 -7.71
CA ASP A 56 14.00 0.35 -8.08
C ASP A 56 14.00 1.77 -8.66
N LEU A 57 14.71 2.68 -8.00
CA LEU A 57 14.81 4.08 -8.44
C LEU A 57 15.40 4.22 -9.85
N LYS A 58 16.20 3.25 -10.32
CA LYS A 58 16.73 3.27 -11.70
C LYS A 58 15.64 3.11 -12.77
N GLN A 59 14.45 2.66 -12.39
CA GLN A 59 13.30 2.53 -13.30
C GLN A 59 12.37 3.76 -13.29
N GLU A 60 12.66 4.76 -12.45
CA GLU A 60 11.90 6.03 -12.42
C GLU A 60 12.35 6.97 -13.55
N GLY A 61 13.63 6.91 -13.95
CA GLY A 61 14.19 7.82 -14.96
C GLY A 61 14.13 9.28 -14.49
N ASP A 62 13.83 10.20 -15.42
CA ASP A 62 13.64 11.63 -15.12
C ASP A 62 12.23 11.96 -14.59
N THR A 63 11.33 10.98 -14.55
CA THR A 63 9.94 11.14 -14.08
C THR A 63 9.78 10.56 -12.69
N GLN A 64 8.79 11.03 -11.93
CA GLN A 64 8.41 10.32 -10.70
C GLN A 64 7.77 8.97 -11.08
N GLY A 65 8.12 7.90 -10.37
CA GLY A 65 7.52 6.59 -10.59
C GLY A 65 6.00 6.54 -10.30
N PRO A 66 5.32 5.44 -10.67
CA PRO A 66 3.93 5.22 -10.28
C PRO A 66 3.81 5.22 -8.75
N GLU A 67 2.66 5.63 -8.24
CA GLU A 67 2.40 5.59 -6.79
C GLU A 67 0.92 5.36 -6.51
N ILE A 68 0.59 4.93 -5.29
CA ILE A 68 -0.78 4.71 -4.85
C ILE A 68 -1.17 5.59 -3.66
N GLN A 69 -2.47 5.84 -3.51
CA GLN A 69 -3.03 6.39 -2.29
C GLN A 69 -4.21 5.54 -1.84
N VAL A 70 -4.21 5.14 -0.57
CA VAL A 70 -5.33 4.47 0.08
C VAL A 70 -6.16 5.51 0.82
N CYS A 71 -7.45 5.60 0.48
CA CYS A 71 -8.42 6.46 1.15
C CYS A 71 -9.47 5.60 1.85
N HIS A 72 -9.67 5.84 3.14
CA HIS A 72 -10.72 5.20 3.93
C HIS A 72 -11.99 6.05 3.86
N MET A 73 -13.10 5.44 3.45
CA MET A 73 -14.43 6.04 3.57
C MET A 73 -15.18 5.33 4.67
N THR A 74 -15.40 6.03 5.78
CA THR A 74 -15.97 5.48 7.02
C THR A 74 -17.50 5.51 7.04
N CYS A 75 -18.14 5.66 5.88
CA CYS A 75 -19.59 5.48 5.73
C CYS A 75 -19.99 4.05 6.12
N SER A 76 -21.30 3.78 6.26
CA SER A 76 -21.81 2.43 6.50
C SER A 76 -22.56 1.94 5.26
N PRO A 77 -22.05 0.93 4.52
CA PRO A 77 -20.83 0.16 4.79
C PRO A 77 -19.53 0.94 4.51
N ALA A 78 -18.44 0.54 5.16
CA ALA A 78 -17.14 1.15 4.94
C ALA A 78 -16.61 0.78 3.56
N GLU A 79 -15.96 1.75 2.90
CA GLU A 79 -15.37 1.57 1.58
C GLU A 79 -13.89 1.92 1.57
N LEU A 80 -13.15 1.18 0.76
CA LEU A 80 -11.77 1.48 0.41
C LEU A 80 -11.74 2.10 -0.99
N ALA A 81 -11.22 3.31 -1.11
CA ALA A 81 -10.78 3.84 -2.41
C ALA A 81 -9.27 3.71 -2.54
N LEU A 82 -8.82 3.20 -3.69
CA LEU A 82 -7.42 3.11 -4.06
C LEU A 82 -7.20 3.96 -5.30
N LYS A 83 -6.46 5.07 -5.14
CA LYS A 83 -6.02 5.92 -6.26
C LYS A 83 -4.68 5.45 -6.78
N LEU A 84 -4.51 5.51 -8.10
CA LEU A 84 -3.39 4.97 -8.86
C LEU A 84 -2.82 6.09 -9.73
N TYR A 85 -1.69 6.65 -9.30
CA TYR A 85 -1.10 7.83 -9.94
C TYR A 85 -0.10 7.38 -10.99
N ASN A 86 -0.40 7.68 -12.27
CA ASN A 86 0.59 7.54 -13.32
C ASN A 86 1.38 8.84 -13.45
N LYS A 87 2.54 8.90 -12.80
CA LYS A 87 3.44 10.06 -12.88
C LYS A 87 4.47 9.98 -14.02
N SER A 88 4.36 8.97 -14.87
CA SER A 88 5.22 8.81 -16.04
C SER A 88 4.72 9.64 -17.23
N SER A 89 5.53 9.72 -18.28
CA SER A 89 5.22 10.44 -19.52
C SER A 89 4.43 9.62 -20.55
N ALA A 90 4.09 8.37 -20.23
CA ALA A 90 3.32 7.48 -21.11
C ALA A 90 2.14 6.86 -20.36
N ARG A 91 1.12 6.41 -21.09
CA ARG A 91 0.04 5.58 -20.49
C ARG A 91 0.61 4.31 -19.88
N CYS A 92 0.02 3.85 -18.79
CA CYS A 92 0.42 2.61 -18.12
C CYS A 92 -0.81 1.83 -17.63
N PHE A 93 -0.60 0.56 -17.32
CA PHE A 93 -1.61 -0.30 -16.72
C PHE A 93 -1.27 -0.57 -15.27
N PHE A 94 -2.22 -0.35 -14.39
CA PHE A 94 -2.16 -0.82 -13.01
C PHE A 94 -2.98 -2.10 -12.89
N THR A 95 -2.42 -3.12 -12.23
CA THR A 95 -3.13 -4.35 -11.88
C THR A 95 -3.20 -4.46 -10.37
N VAL A 96 -4.41 -4.63 -9.83
CA VAL A 96 -4.69 -4.80 -8.41
C VAL A 96 -5.22 -6.21 -8.16
N SER A 97 -4.63 -6.92 -7.22
CA SER A 97 -5.08 -8.25 -6.79
C SER A 97 -5.52 -8.21 -5.34
N ALA A 98 -6.58 -8.93 -5.03
CA ALA A 98 -6.90 -9.27 -3.65
C ALA A 98 -5.93 -10.33 -3.14
N GLU A 99 -5.38 -10.12 -1.95
CA GLU A 99 -4.50 -11.09 -1.28
C GLU A 99 -5.24 -11.84 -0.16
N ALA A 100 -6.28 -11.21 0.41
CA ALA A 100 -7.13 -11.78 1.45
C ALA A 100 -8.53 -11.15 1.44
N TYR A 101 -9.45 -11.75 2.20
CA TYR A 101 -10.82 -11.28 2.49
C TYR A 101 -11.82 -11.22 1.33
N ARG A 102 -11.37 -11.45 0.10
CA ARG A 102 -12.21 -11.45 -1.09
C ARG A 102 -11.59 -12.33 -2.17
N SER A 103 -12.41 -12.77 -3.12
CA SER A 103 -12.03 -13.73 -4.18
C SER A 103 -12.22 -13.20 -5.60
N ASP A 104 -12.63 -11.95 -5.74
CA ASP A 104 -12.77 -11.23 -6.99
C ASP A 104 -11.44 -10.57 -7.42
N GLY A 105 -11.36 -10.20 -8.71
CA GLY A 105 -10.13 -9.69 -9.34
C GLY A 105 -9.32 -10.78 -10.05
N PRO A 106 -8.07 -10.48 -10.47
CA PRO A 106 -7.43 -9.16 -10.40
C PRO A 106 -8.13 -8.14 -11.29
N TRP A 107 -8.04 -6.86 -10.93
CA TRP A 107 -8.56 -5.75 -11.73
C TRP A 107 -7.44 -5.02 -12.42
N THR A 108 -7.67 -4.60 -13.66
CA THR A 108 -6.70 -3.80 -14.42
C THR A 108 -7.35 -2.53 -14.91
N ILE A 109 -6.63 -1.42 -14.84
CA ILE A 109 -7.05 -0.13 -15.38
C ILE A 109 -5.90 0.50 -16.17
N GLU A 110 -6.21 1.04 -17.34
CA GLU A 110 -5.32 1.92 -18.09
C GLU A 110 -5.42 3.33 -17.52
N VAL A 111 -4.27 3.98 -17.29
CA VAL A 111 -4.19 5.35 -16.79
C VAL A 111 -3.29 6.15 -17.72
N GLY A 112 -3.78 7.27 -18.25
CA GLY A 112 -3.02 8.16 -19.13
C GLY A 112 -1.82 8.80 -18.41
N ALA A 113 -0.92 9.38 -19.19
CA ALA A 113 0.26 10.07 -18.64
C ALA A 113 -0.16 11.25 -17.75
N GLY A 114 0.36 11.31 -16.53
CA GLY A 114 0.00 12.34 -15.54
C GLY A 114 -1.38 12.18 -14.89
N GLU A 115 -2.15 11.15 -15.27
CA GLU A 115 -3.52 10.95 -14.78
C GLU A 115 -3.58 10.06 -13.52
N VAL A 116 -4.78 9.99 -12.95
CA VAL A 116 -5.08 9.19 -11.75
C VAL A 116 -6.25 8.25 -12.03
N GLY A 117 -5.99 6.96 -11.98
CA GLY A 117 -7.04 5.93 -11.96
C GLY A 117 -7.53 5.65 -10.53
N SER A 118 -8.68 5.00 -10.39
CA SER A 118 -9.19 4.63 -9.08
C SER A 118 -10.05 3.36 -9.10
N PHE A 119 -9.94 2.58 -8.03
CA PHE A 119 -10.88 1.51 -7.70
C PHE A 119 -11.54 1.76 -6.34
N HIS A 120 -12.74 1.23 -6.20
CA HIS A 120 -13.56 1.35 -5.00
C HIS A 120 -14.11 -0.02 -4.64
N TRP A 121 -14.02 -0.38 -3.36
CA TRP A 121 -14.61 -1.61 -2.85
C TRP A 121 -15.32 -1.38 -1.53
N SER A 122 -16.54 -1.91 -1.42
CA SER A 122 -17.16 -2.15 -0.12
C SER A 122 -16.36 -3.21 0.66
N LEU A 123 -16.25 -3.00 1.97
CA LEU A 123 -15.64 -3.92 2.93
C LEU A 123 -16.68 -4.54 3.88
N ALA A 124 -17.97 -4.45 3.54
CA ALA A 124 -19.06 -4.95 4.38
C ALA A 124 -18.89 -6.43 4.74
N ASP A 125 -18.55 -7.25 3.74
CA ASP A 125 -18.47 -8.71 3.88
C ASP A 125 -17.16 -9.18 4.55
N SER A 126 -16.21 -8.28 4.75
CA SER A 126 -14.90 -8.58 5.35
C SER A 126 -14.73 -8.02 6.76
N GLY A 127 -15.79 -7.48 7.38
CA GLY A 127 -15.68 -6.85 8.69
C GLY A 127 -14.71 -5.67 8.69
N ASN A 128 -14.68 -4.90 7.60
CA ASN A 128 -13.78 -3.77 7.32
C ASN A 128 -12.30 -4.14 7.11
N TRP A 129 -11.96 -5.42 7.00
CA TRP A 129 -10.61 -5.87 6.68
C TRP A 129 -10.34 -5.78 5.17
N TYR A 130 -9.12 -5.42 4.80
CA TYR A 130 -8.67 -5.39 3.41
C TYR A 130 -7.22 -5.82 3.28
N GLU A 131 -6.91 -6.47 2.15
CA GLU A 131 -5.54 -6.68 1.72
C GLU A 131 -5.43 -6.76 0.19
N PHE A 132 -4.65 -5.85 -0.38
CA PHE A 132 -4.45 -5.75 -1.82
C PHE A 132 -2.97 -5.65 -2.17
N SER A 133 -2.60 -6.22 -3.32
CA SER A 133 -1.33 -5.95 -3.99
C SER A 133 -1.54 -5.19 -5.29
N VAL A 134 -0.60 -4.32 -5.64
CA VAL A 134 -0.64 -3.46 -6.83
C VAL A 134 0.65 -3.60 -7.61
N THR A 135 0.53 -3.75 -8.93
CA THR A 135 1.65 -3.72 -9.89
C THR A 135 1.37 -2.65 -10.95
N CYS A 136 2.42 -2.18 -11.63
CA CYS A 136 2.30 -1.19 -12.69
C CYS A 136 3.18 -1.56 -13.89
N SER A 137 2.65 -1.49 -15.10
CA SER A 137 3.38 -1.83 -16.33
C SER A 137 4.52 -0.85 -16.64
N ALA A 138 4.49 0.38 -16.11
CA ALA A 138 5.54 1.38 -16.31
C ALA A 138 6.87 0.97 -15.64
N GLN A 139 6.82 0.16 -14.58
CA GLN A 139 8.00 -0.25 -13.82
C GLN A 139 7.90 -1.71 -13.38
N LYS A 140 8.80 -2.54 -13.89
CA LYS A 140 8.78 -3.99 -13.67
C LYS A 140 8.89 -4.36 -12.18
N THR A 141 9.69 -3.62 -11.42
CA THR A 141 9.91 -3.87 -9.99
C THR A 141 8.86 -3.26 -9.08
N PHE A 142 8.01 -2.34 -9.58
CA PHE A 142 7.02 -1.68 -8.76
C PHE A 142 6.03 -2.69 -8.20
N ARG A 143 6.01 -2.77 -6.86
CA ARG A 143 4.97 -3.46 -6.10
C ARG A 143 4.58 -2.62 -4.89
N ARG A 144 3.28 -2.60 -4.61
CA ARG A 144 2.73 -2.10 -3.34
C ARG A 144 1.84 -3.18 -2.76
N ARG A 145 1.96 -3.48 -1.46
CA ARG A 145 0.94 -4.24 -0.71
C ARG A 145 0.37 -3.33 0.36
N VAL A 146 -0.95 -3.31 0.46
CA VAL A 146 -1.68 -2.50 1.44
C VAL A 146 -2.65 -3.40 2.19
N ALA A 147 -2.48 -3.50 3.50
CA ALA A 147 -3.37 -4.24 4.38
C ALA A 147 -3.83 -3.39 5.56
N GLY A 148 -4.94 -3.77 6.16
CA GLY A 148 -5.40 -3.26 7.43
C GLY A 148 -6.89 -3.39 7.59
N ARG A 149 -7.40 -2.72 8.63
CA ARG A 149 -8.83 -2.63 8.92
C ARG A 149 -9.25 -1.17 9.06
N ILE A 150 -10.42 -0.83 8.56
CA ILE A 150 -11.04 0.48 8.84
C ILE A 150 -11.76 0.40 10.19
N GLU A 151 -11.31 1.18 11.16
CA GLU A 151 -11.98 1.33 12.45
C GLU A 151 -13.16 2.31 12.31
N ASN A 152 -14.36 1.85 12.66
CA ASN A 152 -15.59 2.66 12.68
C ASN A 152 -16.17 2.79 14.10
N GLY A 153 -15.40 2.44 15.13
CA GLY A 153 -15.82 2.51 16.54
C GLY A 153 -16.77 1.39 16.97
N ILE A 154 -17.04 0.40 16.10
CA ILE A 154 -17.86 -0.77 16.42
C ILE A 154 -16.93 -1.94 16.75
N ASP A 155 -17.16 -2.59 17.88
CA ASP A 155 -16.49 -3.84 18.25
C ASP A 155 -16.66 -4.87 17.12
N SER A 156 -15.56 -5.45 16.65
CA SER A 156 -15.63 -6.55 15.69
C SER A 156 -14.39 -7.43 15.77
N VAL A 157 -14.38 -8.47 14.95
CA VAL A 157 -13.48 -9.63 15.08
C VAL A 157 -12.04 -9.24 14.76
N SER A 158 -11.10 -9.80 15.54
CA SER A 158 -9.67 -9.80 15.22
C SER A 158 -9.42 -10.35 13.80
N ASP A 159 -8.30 -9.97 13.19
CA ASP A 159 -7.94 -10.34 11.81
C ASP A 159 -8.30 -11.81 11.48
N PRO A 160 -9.30 -12.04 10.60
CA PRO A 160 -9.76 -13.38 10.27
C PRO A 160 -8.74 -14.25 9.51
N SER A 161 -7.70 -13.64 8.96
CA SER A 161 -6.65 -14.30 8.20
C SER A 161 -5.45 -14.71 9.06
N LEU A 162 -5.33 -14.20 10.30
CA LEU A 162 -4.32 -14.66 11.26
C LEU A 162 -4.51 -16.16 11.53
N GLY A 163 -3.56 -16.96 11.05
CA GLY A 163 -3.55 -18.42 11.24
C GLY A 163 -3.81 -19.25 9.98
N ARG A 164 -4.06 -18.62 8.82
CA ARG A 164 -4.06 -19.31 7.52
C ARG A 164 -2.72 -19.10 6.82
N SER A 165 -1.76 -19.98 7.06
CA SER A 165 -0.48 -20.07 6.33
C SER A 165 -0.28 -21.46 5.76
#